data_AF-A0A1R0X0H9-F1
#
_entry.id   AF-A0A1R0X0H9-F1
#
_cell.length_a   1.000
_cell.length_b   1.000
_cell.length_c   1.000
_cell.angle_alpha   90.00
_cell.angle_beta   90.00
_cell.angle_gamma   90.00
#
_symmetry.space_group_name_H-M   'P 1'
#
loop_
_entity.id
_entity.type
_entity.pdbx_description
1 polymer ?
#
loop_
_entity_poly.entity_id
_entity_poly.type
_entity_poly.pdbx_seq_one_letter_code
_entity_poly.pdbx_strand_id
1 'polypeptide(L)'
;MSIEDYKNNDDLQLYDSVIKKLIVDHENKSIEVHFLKVVERVDRGEHNFTYKVREAILTFSGVVYANLPYCMEFDEWSEFYRSAIVKSSRMLERVPERAKSNKLLQHIYLGIDNGNEYNQQDIVCSSYSMELGPNEYILHDDFEWLYEE
;
A
#
# COMPACT_ATOMS: atom_id res chain seq x y z
N MET A 1 -0.46 -23.01 -8.26
CA MET A 1 -0.55 -21.55 -8.44
C MET A 1 0.67 -21.12 -9.22
N SER A 2 0.48 -20.34 -10.28
CA SER A 2 1.60 -19.74 -11.01
C SER A 2 2.39 -18.82 -10.07
N ILE A 3 3.62 -18.50 -10.45
CA ILE A 3 4.49 -17.60 -9.67
C ILE A 3 3.90 -16.18 -9.53
N GLU A 4 2.77 -15.86 -10.17
CA GLU A 4 2.14 -14.53 -10.17
C GLU A 4 0.66 -14.50 -9.74
N ASP A 5 0.06 -15.63 -9.31
CA ASP A 5 -1.36 -15.65 -8.92
C ASP A 5 -1.66 -14.69 -7.75
N TYR A 6 -0.65 -14.38 -6.93
CA TYR A 6 -0.75 -13.47 -5.79
C TYR A 6 -1.10 -12.03 -6.19
N LYS A 7 -0.89 -11.62 -7.45
CA LYS A 7 -1.18 -10.24 -7.89
C LYS A 7 -2.67 -9.90 -7.84
N ASN A 8 -3.53 -10.90 -7.74
CA ASN A 8 -4.98 -10.73 -7.57
C ASN A 8 -5.42 -10.73 -6.10
N ASN A 9 -4.51 -10.90 -5.15
CA ASN A 9 -4.83 -10.91 -3.73
C ASN A 9 -5.01 -9.49 -3.16
N ASP A 10 -5.65 -9.44 -2.00
CA ASP A 10 -5.64 -8.27 -1.13
C ASP A 10 -5.38 -8.70 0.34
N ASP A 11 -4.22 -9.32 0.56
CA ASP A 11 -3.85 -9.93 1.85
C ASP A 11 -3.74 -8.90 2.98
N LEU A 12 -3.42 -7.64 2.66
CA LEU A 12 -3.34 -6.54 3.62
C LEU A 12 -4.66 -5.76 3.76
N GLN A 13 -5.69 -6.16 3.01
CA GLN A 13 -7.03 -5.52 2.99
C GLN A 13 -6.96 -4.04 2.64
N LEU A 14 -6.16 -3.67 1.64
CA LEU A 14 -5.90 -2.27 1.28
C LEU A 14 -6.78 -1.77 0.14
N TYR A 15 -7.60 -2.63 -0.47
CA TYR A 15 -8.43 -2.25 -1.61
C TYR A 15 -9.20 -0.93 -1.39
N ASP A 16 -9.19 -0.07 -2.41
CA ASP A 16 -9.79 1.28 -2.45
C ASP A 16 -9.24 2.26 -1.38
N SER A 17 -8.16 1.91 -0.68
CA SER A 17 -7.55 2.79 0.32
C SER A 17 -6.61 3.78 -0.34
N VAL A 18 -6.68 5.04 0.09
CA VAL A 18 -6.07 6.16 -0.65
C VAL A 18 -4.78 6.65 0.01
N ILE A 19 -3.70 6.72 -0.74
CA ILE A 19 -2.36 7.05 -0.27
C ILE A 19 -2.20 8.56 -0.10
N LYS A 20 -1.85 8.99 1.12
CA LYS A 20 -1.57 10.40 1.47
C LYS A 20 -0.10 10.75 1.33
N LYS A 21 0.77 9.82 1.74
CA LYS A 21 2.21 10.09 1.87
C LYS A 21 3.01 8.79 1.86
N LEU A 22 4.17 8.84 1.23
CA LEU A 22 5.19 7.80 1.26
C LEU A 22 6.44 8.37 1.92
N ILE A 23 7.00 7.66 2.91
CA ILE A 23 8.24 8.02 3.59
C ILE A 23 9.24 6.89 3.36
N VAL A 24 10.43 7.23 2.85
CA VAL A 24 11.54 6.28 2.68
C VAL A 24 12.67 6.71 3.61
N ASP A 25 12.96 5.87 4.60
CA ASP A 25 14.04 6.10 5.55
C ASP A 25 15.20 5.12 5.26
N HIS A 26 16.23 5.66 4.60
CA HIS A 26 17.43 4.90 4.27
C HIS A 26 18.35 4.65 5.46
N GLU A 27 18.27 5.45 6.52
CA GLU A 27 19.10 5.29 7.72
C GLU A 27 18.58 4.11 8.54
N ASN A 28 17.28 4.14 8.87
CA ASN A 28 16.62 3.11 9.68
C ASN A 28 16.18 1.89 8.86
N LYS A 29 16.33 1.93 7.53
CA LYS A 29 15.88 0.87 6.61
C LYS A 29 14.39 0.58 6.77
N SER A 30 13.59 1.63 6.71
CA SER A 30 12.13 1.54 6.79
C SER A 30 11.45 2.29 5.66
N ILE A 31 10.23 1.87 5.37
CA ILE A 31 9.30 2.57 4.47
C ILE A 31 7.98 2.69 5.22
N GLU A 32 7.36 3.87 5.17
CA GLU A 32 6.01 4.06 5.69
C GLU A 32 5.09 4.55 4.58
N VAL A 33 3.92 3.94 4.46
CA VAL A 33 2.82 4.46 3.66
C VAL A 33 1.75 4.97 4.61
N HIS A 34 1.45 6.25 4.52
CA HIS A 34 0.35 6.88 5.25
C HIS A 34 -0.82 7.00 4.29
N PHE A 35 -2.00 6.54 4.71
CA PHE A 35 -3.15 6.40 3.83
C PHE A 35 -4.47 6.49 4.60
N LEU A 36 -5.56 6.67 3.87
CA LEU A 36 -6.92 6.56 4.35
C LEU A 36 -7.40 5.14 4.07
N LYS A 37 -7.38 4.30 5.11
CA LYS A 37 -7.83 2.92 5.01
C LYS A 37 -9.35 2.88 4.94
N VAL A 38 -9.90 2.23 3.92
CA VAL A 38 -11.33 1.90 3.86
C VAL A 38 -11.67 0.90 4.97
N VAL A 39 -12.66 1.27 5.79
CA VAL A 39 -13.23 0.43 6.84
C VAL A 39 -14.57 -0.15 6.40
N GLU A 40 -15.36 0.66 5.69
CA GLU A 40 -16.69 0.30 5.25
C GLU A 40 -17.05 1.11 4.00
N ARG A 41 -17.73 0.46 3.05
CA ARG A 41 -18.34 1.14 1.91
C ARG A 41 -19.74 1.62 2.30
N VAL A 42 -20.00 2.90 2.09
CA VAL A 42 -21.28 3.56 2.37
C VAL A 42 -21.90 3.93 1.02
N ASP A 43 -22.68 3.02 0.44
CA ASP A 43 -23.31 3.26 -0.87
C ASP A 43 -24.35 4.39 -0.80
N ARG A 44 -24.20 5.39 -1.68
CA ARG A 44 -25.20 6.45 -1.89
C ARG A 44 -25.67 6.45 -3.35
N GLY A 45 -26.31 5.35 -3.77
CA GLY A 45 -26.99 5.25 -5.08
C GLY A 45 -26.17 4.62 -6.20
N GLU A 46 -26.66 4.70 -7.45
CA GLU A 46 -26.13 3.94 -8.60
C GLU A 46 -24.74 4.37 -9.09
N HIS A 47 -24.29 5.60 -8.79
CA HIS A 47 -23.05 6.16 -9.35
C HIS A 47 -22.14 6.89 -8.34
N ASN A 48 -22.54 7.00 -7.07
CA ASN A 48 -21.73 7.66 -6.05
C ASN A 48 -21.44 6.66 -4.93
N PHE A 49 -20.17 6.30 -4.76
CA PHE A 49 -19.72 5.59 -3.57
C PHE A 49 -19.08 6.59 -2.59
N THR A 50 -19.15 6.23 -1.32
CA THR A 50 -18.55 6.99 -0.24
C THR A 50 -17.93 5.97 0.69
N TYR A 51 -16.72 6.23 1.15
CA TYR A 51 -16.04 5.32 2.06
C TYR A 51 -16.04 5.90 3.46
N LYS A 52 -16.29 5.04 4.45
CA LYS A 52 -15.86 5.32 5.81
C LYS A 52 -14.41 4.89 5.91
N VAL A 53 -13.55 5.85 6.22
CA VAL A 53 -12.09 5.64 6.25
C VAL A 53 -11.51 5.97 7.61
N ARG A 54 -10.34 5.40 7.92
CA ARG A 54 -9.50 5.78 9.05
C ARG A 54 -8.11 6.12 8.55
N GLU A 55 -7.45 7.09 9.17
CA GLU A 55 -6.02 7.26 8.93
C GLU A 55 -5.28 5.99 9.30
N ALA A 56 -4.29 5.61 8.50
CA ALA A 56 -3.50 4.42 8.70
C ALA A 56 -2.05 4.64 8.30
N ILE A 57 -1.17 3.93 9.00
CA ILE A 57 0.27 3.89 8.69
C ILE A 57 0.65 2.42 8.50
N LEU A 58 1.14 2.08 7.31
CA LEU A 58 1.73 0.79 7.00
C LEU A 58 3.25 0.94 7.01
N THR A 59 3.89 0.35 8.01
CA THR A 59 5.32 0.45 8.23
C THR A 59 6.00 -0.85 7.86
N PHE A 60 7.01 -0.77 6.99
CA PHE A 60 7.92 -1.86 6.65
C PHE A 60 9.26 -1.64 7.35
N SER A 61 9.71 -2.63 8.12
CA SER A 61 10.95 -2.53 8.91
C SER A 61 12.01 -3.51 8.45
N GLY A 62 13.27 -3.09 8.53
CA GLY A 62 14.40 -3.90 8.07
C GLY A 62 14.32 -4.19 6.57
N VAL A 63 13.98 -3.17 5.79
CA VAL A 63 13.88 -3.20 4.33
C VAL A 63 15.27 -3.47 3.75
N VAL A 64 15.38 -4.52 2.94
CA VAL A 64 16.63 -4.91 2.26
C VAL A 64 16.58 -4.67 0.76
N TYR A 65 15.38 -4.53 0.21
CA TYR A 65 15.13 -4.20 -1.18
C TYR A 65 13.75 -3.54 -1.29
N ALA A 66 13.63 -2.53 -2.13
CA ALA A 66 12.34 -1.99 -2.53
C ALA A 66 12.43 -1.47 -3.97
N ASN A 67 11.40 -1.77 -4.78
CA ASN A 67 11.15 -1.13 -6.05
C ASN A 67 9.89 -0.29 -5.91
N LEU A 68 10.06 1.03 -5.89
CA LEU A 68 9.00 2.01 -5.62
C LEU A 68 8.90 2.97 -6.81
N PRO A 69 8.38 2.53 -7.98
CA PRO A 69 7.97 3.47 -9.00
C PRO A 69 6.95 4.44 -8.37
N TYR A 70 7.17 5.73 -8.62
CA TYR A 70 6.34 6.80 -8.07
C TYR A 70 6.01 7.79 -9.17
N CYS A 71 4.72 7.94 -9.43
CA CYS A 71 4.14 9.00 -10.24
C CYS A 71 2.91 9.55 -9.50
N MET A 72 2.55 10.78 -9.84
CA MET A 72 1.31 11.41 -9.38
C MET A 72 0.63 11.97 -10.61
N GLU A 73 -0.62 11.57 -10.82
CA GLU A 73 -1.47 12.18 -11.83
C GLU A 73 -2.04 13.51 -11.30
N PHE A 74 -2.37 14.42 -12.22
CA PHE A 74 -2.97 15.69 -11.85
C PHE A 74 -4.41 15.45 -11.40
N ASP A 75 -4.80 16.09 -10.29
CA ASP A 75 -6.15 16.01 -9.69
C ASP A 75 -6.62 14.61 -9.24
N GLU A 76 -5.75 13.59 -9.22
CA GLU A 76 -6.10 12.24 -8.77
C GLU A 76 -5.22 11.79 -7.61
N TRP A 77 -5.83 11.10 -6.64
CA TRP A 77 -5.10 10.48 -5.55
C TRP A 77 -4.71 9.05 -5.95
N SER A 78 -3.57 8.60 -5.46
CA SER A 78 -3.12 7.23 -5.69
C SER A 78 -3.81 6.26 -4.74
N GLU A 79 -4.25 5.12 -5.25
CA GLU A 79 -5.07 4.16 -4.51
C GLU A 79 -4.44 2.77 -4.51
N PHE A 80 -4.68 2.03 -3.44
CA PHE A 80 -4.32 0.62 -3.40
C PHE A 80 -5.35 -0.22 -4.14
N TYR A 81 -4.90 -0.91 -5.19
CA TYR A 81 -5.73 -1.84 -5.93
C TYR A 81 -5.53 -3.29 -5.49
N ARG A 82 -4.29 -3.71 -5.17
CA ARG A 82 -3.99 -5.10 -4.76
C ARG A 82 -2.88 -5.14 -3.75
N SER A 83 -2.86 -6.16 -2.91
CA SER A 83 -1.80 -6.37 -1.93
C SER A 83 -1.56 -7.85 -1.68
N ALA A 84 -0.29 -8.26 -1.54
CA ALA A 84 0.01 -9.66 -1.28
C ALA A 84 1.22 -9.86 -0.38
N ILE A 85 1.13 -10.86 0.50
CA ILE A 85 2.24 -11.33 1.31
C ILE A 85 2.82 -12.58 0.65
N VAL A 86 3.91 -12.39 -0.08
CA VAL A 86 4.51 -13.41 -0.93
C VAL A 86 5.56 -14.19 -0.16
N LYS A 87 5.25 -15.45 0.16
CA LYS A 87 6.14 -16.35 0.92
C LYS A 87 7.33 -16.88 0.11
N SER A 88 7.20 -16.92 -1.22
CA SER A 88 8.26 -17.34 -2.12
C SER A 88 8.19 -16.57 -3.43
N SER A 89 9.26 -15.88 -3.80
CA SER A 89 9.35 -15.11 -5.04
C SER A 89 10.79 -15.03 -5.53
N ARG A 90 10.96 -14.75 -6.83
CA ARG A 90 12.28 -14.47 -7.41
C ARG A 90 12.96 -13.27 -6.77
N MET A 91 12.19 -12.32 -6.20
CA MET A 91 12.74 -11.18 -5.46
C MET A 91 13.48 -11.65 -4.21
N LEU A 92 12.87 -12.55 -3.42
CA LEU A 92 13.49 -13.12 -2.22
C LEU A 92 14.77 -13.92 -2.55
N GLU A 93 14.75 -14.66 -3.66
CA GLU A 93 15.93 -15.42 -4.12
C GLU A 93 17.12 -14.51 -4.44
N ARG A 94 16.85 -13.36 -5.06
CA ARG A 94 17.86 -12.38 -5.50
C ARG A 94 18.48 -11.56 -4.37
N VAL A 95 17.91 -11.55 -3.16
CA VAL A 95 18.50 -10.85 -2.03
C VAL A 95 19.87 -11.47 -1.70
N PRO A 96 20.95 -10.70 -1.56
CA PRO A 96 22.27 -11.24 -1.22
C PRO A 96 22.25 -11.95 0.14
N GLU A 97 22.98 -13.07 0.30
CA GLU A 97 23.03 -13.83 1.56
C GLU A 97 23.43 -12.99 2.78
N ARG A 98 24.33 -12.01 2.60
CA ARG A 98 24.69 -11.04 3.65
C ARG A 98 23.50 -10.25 4.20
N ALA A 99 22.49 -9.99 3.36
CA ALA A 99 21.28 -9.27 3.74
C ALA A 99 20.18 -10.21 4.28
N LYS A 100 20.27 -11.51 4.01
CA LYS A 100 19.40 -12.57 4.57
C LYS A 100 19.85 -13.07 5.95
N SER A 101 21.11 -12.83 6.34
CA SER A 101 21.72 -13.39 7.54
C SER A 101 20.83 -13.22 8.79
N ASN A 102 20.35 -14.36 9.31
CA ASN A 102 19.51 -14.48 10.51
C ASN A 102 18.17 -13.72 10.47
N LYS A 103 17.63 -13.43 9.28
CA LYS A 103 16.33 -12.76 9.12
C LYS A 103 15.38 -13.62 8.31
N LEU A 104 14.15 -13.77 8.80
CA LEU A 104 13.05 -14.24 7.98
C LEU A 104 12.56 -13.04 7.17
N LEU A 105 12.84 -13.04 5.87
CA LEU A 105 12.39 -11.98 4.98
C LEU A 105 11.02 -12.30 4.39
N GLN A 106 10.22 -11.26 4.21
CA GLN A 106 8.93 -11.30 3.54
C GLN A 106 8.99 -10.41 2.31
N HIS A 107 8.37 -10.84 1.22
CA HIS A 107 8.13 -10.00 0.05
C HIS A 107 6.68 -9.53 0.10
N ILE A 108 6.51 -8.22 0.14
CA ILE A 108 5.22 -7.55 0.05
C ILE A 108 5.08 -6.97 -1.35
N TYR A 109 3.99 -7.32 -2.00
CA TYR A 109 3.57 -6.74 -3.27
C TYR A 109 2.46 -5.74 -3.00
N LEU A 110 2.55 -4.55 -3.59
CA LEU A 110 1.52 -3.53 -3.59
C LEU A 110 1.24 -3.14 -5.05
N GLY A 111 -0.01 -3.29 -5.46
CA GLY A 111 -0.52 -2.76 -6.72
C GLY A 111 -1.17 -1.42 -6.46
N ILE A 112 -0.62 -0.36 -7.01
CA ILE A 112 -1.14 1.00 -6.86
C ILE A 112 -1.75 1.44 -8.17
N ASP A 113 -2.98 1.92 -8.10
CA ASP A 113 -3.63 2.66 -9.16
C ASP A 113 -3.27 4.14 -9.00
N ASN A 114 -2.68 4.73 -10.04
CA ASN A 114 -2.30 6.13 -10.11
C ASN A 114 -3.13 6.83 -11.20
N GLY A 115 -4.37 6.38 -11.41
CA GLY A 115 -5.27 6.95 -12.41
C GLY A 115 -5.17 6.21 -13.74
N ASN A 116 -4.51 6.85 -14.70
CA ASN A 116 -4.24 6.25 -16.01
C ASN A 116 -3.06 5.25 -15.98
N GLU A 117 -2.32 5.17 -14.87
CA GLU A 117 -1.18 4.27 -14.70
C GLU A 117 -1.35 3.30 -13.54
N TYR A 118 -1.01 2.04 -13.77
CA TYR A 118 -0.91 1.03 -12.71
C TYR A 118 0.56 0.75 -12.37
N ASN A 119 0.93 0.96 -11.12
CA ASN A 119 2.28 0.73 -10.63
C ASN A 119 2.38 -0.47 -9.69
N GLN A 120 3.38 -1.30 -9.95
CA GLN A 120 3.74 -2.42 -9.10
C GLN A 120 4.88 -2.01 -8.18
N GLN A 121 4.64 -2.09 -6.87
CA GLN A 121 5.66 -1.87 -5.87
C GLN A 121 5.99 -3.19 -5.16
N ASP A 122 7.28 -3.50 -5.10
CA ASP A 122 7.80 -4.68 -4.45
C ASP A 122 8.69 -4.27 -3.29
N ILE A 123 8.38 -4.74 -2.08
CA ILE A 123 9.14 -4.43 -0.87
C ILE A 123 9.57 -5.75 -0.23
N VAL A 124 10.87 -5.89 0.03
CA VAL A 124 11.41 -7.02 0.80
C VAL A 124 11.89 -6.50 2.15
N CYS A 125 11.24 -6.94 3.20
CA CYS A 125 11.44 -6.47 4.57
C CYS A 125 11.48 -7.62 5.57
N SER A 126 11.91 -7.31 6.80
CA SER A 126 11.96 -8.30 7.90
C SER A 126 10.61 -8.42 8.62
N SER A 127 9.87 -7.33 8.69
CA SER A 127 8.52 -7.29 9.25
C SER A 127 7.73 -6.11 8.68
N TYR A 128 6.42 -6.17 8.83
CA TYR A 128 5.52 -5.06 8.57
C TYR A 128 4.48 -4.94 9.68
N SER A 129 3.93 -3.75 9.87
CA SER A 129 2.84 -3.47 10.81
C SER A 129 1.91 -2.42 10.23
N MET A 130 0.62 -2.49 10.56
CA MET A 130 -0.37 -1.49 10.19
C MET A 130 -1.01 -0.93 11.45
N GLU A 131 -0.94 0.38 11.61
CA GLU A 131 -1.58 1.11 12.71
C GLU A 131 -2.77 1.90 12.16
N LEU A 132 -3.90 1.89 12.89
CA LEU A 132 -5.10 2.64 12.53
C LEU A 132 -5.30 3.79 13.52
N GLY A 133 -5.37 5.01 13.00
CA GLY A 133 -5.73 6.20 13.74
C GLY A 133 -7.13 6.07 14.36
N PRO A 134 -7.41 6.75 15.48
CA PRO A 134 -8.60 6.47 16.30
C PRO A 134 -9.92 6.95 15.69
N ASN A 135 -9.86 7.88 14.74
CA ASN A 135 -11.03 8.57 14.21
C ASN A 135 -11.45 8.01 12.85
N GLU A 136 -12.75 7.96 12.63
CA GLU A 136 -13.37 7.64 11.34
C GLU A 136 -13.78 8.92 10.61
N TYR A 137 -13.61 8.91 9.30
CA TYR A 137 -13.94 9.99 8.39
C TYR A 137 -14.80 9.46 7.26
N ILE A 138 -15.52 10.36 6.60
CA ILE A 138 -16.26 10.05 5.39
C ILE A 138 -15.47 10.63 4.22
N LEU A 139 -15.08 9.76 3.28
CA LEU A 139 -14.40 10.10 2.05
C LEU A 139 -15.39 9.97 0.89
N HIS A 140 -15.61 11.07 0.18
CA HIS A 140 -16.39 11.09 -1.06
C HIS A 140 -15.47 10.85 -2.25
N ASP A 141 -15.99 10.15 -3.26
CA ASP A 141 -15.27 9.74 -4.48
C ASP A 141 -14.88 10.93 -5.38
N ASP A 142 -15.46 12.11 -5.15
CA ASP A 142 -15.11 13.34 -5.87
C ASP A 142 -13.85 14.03 -5.34
N PHE A 143 -13.28 13.57 -4.20
CA PHE A 143 -12.12 14.16 -3.54
C PHE A 143 -12.20 15.69 -3.33
N GLU A 144 -13.40 16.29 -3.40
CA GLU A 144 -13.61 17.75 -3.38
C GLU A 144 -13.37 18.38 -1.99
N TRP A 145 -13.23 17.56 -0.95
CA TRP A 145 -12.98 17.98 0.44
C TRP A 145 -11.63 18.66 0.71
N LEU A 146 -10.71 18.74 -0.27
CA LEU A 146 -9.43 19.46 -0.11
C LEU A 146 -9.61 21.00 -0.12
N TYR A 147 -10.82 21.49 -0.43
CA TYR A 147 -11.11 22.92 -0.59
C TYR A 147 -12.35 23.45 0.14
N GLU A 148 -13.00 22.69 1.03
CA GLU A 148 -14.05 23.26 1.86
C GLU A 148 -13.46 23.93 3.11
N GLU A 149 -13.41 25.28 3.07
CA GLU A 149 -13.06 26.21 4.16
C GLU A 149 -13.99 26.12 5.39
#